data_AF-A0A7L3C1N3-F1
#
_entry.id   AF-A0A7L3C1N3-F1
#
_cell.length_a   1.000
_cell.length_b   1.000
_cell.length_c   1.000
_cell.angle_alpha   90.00
_cell.angle_beta   90.00
_cell.angle_gamma   90.00
#
_symmetry.space_group_name_H-M   'P 1'
#
loop_
_entity.id
_entity.type
_entity.pdbx_description
1 polymer ?
#
loop_
_entity_poly.entity_id
_entity_poly.type
_entity_poly.pdbx_seq_one_letter_code
_entity_poly.pdbx_strand_id
1 'polypeptide(L)'
;IDDLAEIDYSLNSLPTVLQPFIDLDLKGIVYPAGSYSGPPYVAAPFTIPDQSDSMLYLAFSEYFFQTCSFAYYTAGAFNITIAEEVSRIQRNGWLRTCSFFNISTEIFGSIIPEVAKYSVTPYPVMLKLMATEIPIINLEQDSFTAEIQGSMEVFAVLPDSTTHSLFTMNIAANTSIALNIFDQKLMGSLCLNR
;
A
#
# COMPACT_ATOMS: atom_id res chain seq x y z
N ILE A 1 9.07 5.24 8.82
CA ILE A 1 8.31 6.38 9.36
C ILE A 1 8.59 7.56 8.45
N ASP A 2 7.53 8.20 7.98
CA ASP A 2 7.52 9.27 6.99
C ASP A 2 6.49 10.33 7.40
N ASP A 3 6.23 11.29 6.52
CA ASP A 3 5.35 12.43 6.80
C ASP A 3 3.85 12.06 6.87
N LEU A 4 3.47 10.81 6.58
CA LEU A 4 2.08 10.36 6.53
C LEU A 4 1.67 9.54 7.76
N ALA A 5 2.62 8.87 8.43
CA ALA A 5 2.32 7.97 9.53
C ALA A 5 3.40 7.94 10.63
N GLU A 6 2.94 7.88 11.87
CA GLU A 6 3.75 7.76 13.08
C GLU A 6 3.49 6.43 13.80
N ILE A 7 4.49 5.86 14.48
CA ILE A 7 4.36 4.59 15.19
C ILE A 7 4.56 4.80 16.70
N ASP A 8 3.59 4.37 17.51
CA ASP A 8 3.68 4.33 18.97
C ASP A 8 4.31 3.01 19.43
N TYR A 9 5.58 3.07 19.81
CA TYR A 9 6.35 1.97 20.42
C TYR A 9 6.38 2.03 21.94
N SER A 10 5.47 2.77 22.58
CA SER A 10 5.40 2.80 24.05
C SER A 10 5.14 1.40 24.59
N LEU A 11 5.67 1.14 25.79
CA LEU A 11 5.39 -0.07 26.54
C LEU A 11 3.89 -0.16 26.84
N ASN A 12 3.29 -1.30 26.49
CA ASN A 12 1.92 -1.63 26.84
C ASN A 12 1.80 -2.11 28.29
N SER A 13 2.86 -2.76 28.79
CA SER A 13 2.98 -3.28 30.15
C SER A 13 4.42 -3.13 30.64
N LEU A 14 4.67 -3.38 31.93
CA LEU A 14 6.05 -3.41 32.44
C LEU A 14 6.79 -4.61 31.84
N PRO A 15 8.10 -4.48 31.54
CA PRO A 15 8.93 -5.60 31.08
C PRO A 15 8.82 -6.81 32.02
N THR A 16 8.58 -7.98 31.45
CA THR A 16 8.45 -9.22 32.21
C THR A 16 9.76 -9.99 32.11
N VAL A 17 10.42 -10.23 33.25
CA VAL A 17 11.68 -10.98 33.30
C VAL A 17 11.39 -12.44 33.60
N LEU A 18 11.57 -13.29 32.61
CA LEU A 18 11.47 -14.74 32.72
C LEU A 18 12.87 -15.35 32.63
N GLN A 19 13.06 -16.57 33.14
CA GLN A 19 14.27 -17.33 32.83
C GLN A 19 13.91 -18.31 31.73
N PRO A 20 14.50 -18.21 30.51
CA PRO A 20 15.74 -17.50 30.16
C PRO A 20 15.62 -16.14 29.42
N PHE A 21 14.41 -15.58 29.21
CA PHE A 21 14.21 -14.40 28.33
C PHE A 21 13.47 -13.23 29.00
N ILE A 22 13.57 -12.03 28.42
CA ILE A 22 12.83 -10.84 28.85
C ILE A 22 11.79 -10.51 27.78
N ASP A 23 10.53 -10.39 28.19
CA ASP A 23 9.43 -10.00 27.32
C ASP A 23 9.14 -8.50 27.44
N LEU A 24 9.00 -7.86 26.27
CA LEU A 24 8.70 -6.44 26.12
C LEU A 24 7.44 -6.28 25.27
N ASP A 25 6.32 -6.00 25.93
CA ASP A 25 5.07 -5.71 25.24
C ASP A 25 5.08 -4.26 24.74
N LEU A 26 5.20 -4.07 23.43
CA LEU A 26 5.06 -2.78 22.78
C LEU A 26 3.65 -2.62 22.23
N LYS A 27 3.10 -1.40 22.27
CA LYS A 27 1.79 -1.12 21.66
C LYS A 27 1.77 -1.39 20.17
N GLY A 28 2.78 -0.91 19.44
CA GLY A 28 2.89 -1.09 18.00
C GLY A 28 1.66 -0.54 17.25
N ILE A 29 1.24 0.68 17.54
CA ILE A 29 0.08 1.30 16.87
C ILE A 29 0.58 2.32 15.86
N VAL A 30 0.07 2.27 14.64
CA VAL A 30 0.35 3.28 13.62
C VAL A 30 -0.80 4.27 13.51
N TYR A 31 -0.47 5.56 13.60
CA TYR A 31 -1.42 6.67 13.49
C TYR A 31 -1.15 7.48 12.22
N PRO A 32 -2.19 8.02 11.56
CA PRO A 32 -2.00 9.05 10.56
C PRO A 32 -1.30 10.26 11.19
N ALA A 33 -0.33 10.85 10.48
CA ALA A 33 0.38 12.03 10.95
C ALA A 33 -0.60 13.16 11.28
N GLY A 34 -0.51 13.71 12.50
CA GLY A 34 -1.38 14.79 12.97
C GLY A 34 -2.79 14.37 13.42
N SER A 35 -3.15 13.08 13.37
CA SER A 35 -4.41 12.57 13.93
C SER A 35 -4.18 11.33 14.79
N TYR A 36 -4.40 11.47 16.10
CA TYR A 36 -4.30 10.37 17.06
C TYR A 36 -5.64 9.70 17.33
N SER A 37 -6.58 9.78 16.38
CA SER A 37 -7.82 9.00 16.45
C SER A 37 -7.46 7.51 16.48
N GLY A 38 -7.96 6.80 17.49
CA GLY A 38 -7.72 5.37 17.65
C GLY A 38 -8.17 4.59 16.41
N PRO A 39 -7.38 3.61 15.94
CA PRO A 39 -7.76 2.79 14.79
C PRO A 39 -9.00 1.93 15.11
N PRO A 40 -9.83 1.59 14.10
CA PRO A 40 -11.09 0.89 14.30
C PRO A 40 -10.94 -0.63 14.55
N TYR A 41 -9.74 -1.10 14.89
CA TYR A 41 -9.43 -2.51 15.06
C TYR A 41 -9.23 -2.86 16.54
N VAL A 42 -9.37 -4.13 16.87
CA VAL A 42 -9.10 -4.67 18.21
C VAL A 42 -7.94 -5.63 18.11
N ALA A 43 -6.91 -5.42 18.94
CA ALA A 43 -5.76 -6.30 18.98
C ALA A 43 -6.15 -7.68 19.52
N ALA A 44 -5.85 -8.73 18.74
CA ALA A 44 -5.94 -10.11 19.20
C ALA A 44 -4.65 -10.51 19.93
N PRO A 45 -4.74 -11.29 21.02
CA PRO A 45 -3.55 -11.88 21.64
C PRO A 45 -2.92 -12.89 20.68
N PHE A 46 -1.59 -12.92 20.67
CA PHE A 46 -0.82 -13.92 19.94
C PHE A 46 0.33 -14.40 20.82
N THR A 47 0.87 -15.58 20.52
CA THR A 47 1.96 -16.19 21.27
C THR A 47 3.19 -16.32 20.39
N ILE A 48 4.35 -16.01 20.96
CA ILE A 48 5.64 -16.27 20.32
C ILE A 48 6.04 -17.71 20.65
N PRO A 49 6.44 -18.53 19.66
CA PRO A 49 6.94 -19.87 19.92
C PRO A 49 8.14 -19.82 20.87
N ASP A 50 8.20 -20.74 21.83
CA ASP A 50 9.34 -20.87 22.75
C ASP A 50 10.55 -21.39 21.98
N GLN A 51 11.37 -20.46 21.50
CA GLN A 51 12.62 -20.70 20.79
C GLN A 51 13.74 -19.95 21.50
N SER A 52 14.93 -20.57 21.55
CA SER A 52 16.11 -20.02 22.22
C SER A 52 17.37 -20.08 21.34
N ASP A 53 17.18 -20.17 20.03
CA ASP A 53 18.24 -20.18 19.02
C ASP A 53 18.75 -18.79 18.62
N SER A 54 18.07 -17.72 19.07
CA SER A 54 18.37 -16.32 18.74
C SER A 54 18.36 -15.41 19.98
N MET A 55 19.12 -14.32 19.93
CA MET A 55 19.22 -13.35 21.05
C MET A 55 18.00 -12.42 21.17
N LEU A 56 17.25 -12.26 20.08
CA LEU A 56 16.11 -11.34 19.99
C LEU A 56 15.05 -11.95 19.08
N TYR A 57 13.81 -11.95 19.56
CA TYR A 57 12.64 -12.28 18.77
C TYR A 57 11.77 -11.03 18.65
N LEU A 58 11.35 -10.74 17.43
CA LEU A 58 10.38 -9.68 17.16
C LEU A 58 9.14 -10.35 16.59
N ALA A 59 8.00 -10.03 17.17
CA ALA A 59 6.72 -10.50 16.70
C ALA A 59 5.81 -9.30 16.41
N PHE A 60 5.11 -9.39 15.29
CA PHE A 60 4.20 -8.36 14.81
C PHE A 60 2.81 -8.96 14.72
N SER A 61 1.83 -8.27 15.30
CA SER A 61 0.44 -8.68 15.25
C SER A 61 -0.20 -8.30 13.91
N GLU A 62 -1.27 -9.00 13.52
CA GLU A 62 -2.15 -8.56 12.43
C GLU A 62 -2.59 -7.11 12.65
N TYR A 63 -2.94 -6.79 13.90
CA TYR A 63 -3.34 -5.46 14.34
C TYR A 63 -2.31 -4.38 13.98
N PHE A 64 -1.01 -4.61 14.19
CA PHE A 64 0.03 -3.67 13.77
C PHE A 64 -0.10 -3.32 12.27
N PHE A 65 -0.21 -4.33 11.41
CA PHE A 65 -0.34 -4.11 9.96
C PHE A 65 -1.68 -3.51 9.54
N GLN A 66 -2.78 -3.86 10.23
CA GLN A 66 -4.09 -3.22 10.01
C GLN A 66 -4.05 -1.72 10.34
N THR A 67 -3.40 -1.34 11.44
CA THR A 67 -3.22 0.09 11.78
C THR A 67 -2.35 0.82 10.76
N CYS A 68 -1.30 0.16 10.23
CA CYS A 68 -0.53 0.71 9.10
C CYS A 68 -1.43 1.01 7.90
N SER A 69 -2.21 0.01 7.46
CA SER A 69 -3.10 0.14 6.30
C SER A 69 -4.09 1.30 6.49
N PHE A 70 -4.72 1.38 7.66
CA PHE A 70 -5.65 2.45 8.01
C PHE A 70 -4.99 3.84 8.04
N ALA A 71 -3.81 3.96 8.63
CA ALA A 71 -3.10 5.23 8.71
C ALA A 71 -2.76 5.78 7.32
N TYR A 72 -2.15 4.94 6.47
CA TYR A 72 -1.78 5.32 5.11
C TYR A 72 -3.00 5.57 4.22
N TYR A 73 -4.09 4.81 4.39
CA TYR A 73 -5.35 5.06 3.68
C TYR A 73 -5.95 6.41 4.05
N THR A 74 -6.05 6.70 5.34
CA THR A 74 -6.60 7.97 5.84
C THR A 74 -5.75 9.17 5.44
N ALA A 75 -4.43 8.98 5.35
CA ALA A 75 -3.49 9.98 4.86
C ALA A 75 -3.52 10.18 3.33
N GLY A 76 -4.32 9.39 2.59
CA GLY A 76 -4.48 9.51 1.15
C GLY A 76 -3.34 8.89 0.32
N ALA A 77 -2.52 8.02 0.92
CA ALA A 77 -1.35 7.43 0.28
C ALA A 77 -1.69 6.54 -0.93
N PHE A 78 -2.93 6.00 -0.98
CA PHE A 78 -3.39 5.14 -2.07
C PHE A 78 -4.05 5.90 -3.23
N ASN A 79 -3.91 7.23 -3.28
CA ASN A 79 -4.38 8.06 -4.39
C ASN A 79 -3.19 8.42 -5.30
N ILE A 80 -3.09 7.76 -6.45
CA ILE A 80 -1.91 7.84 -7.32
C ILE A 80 -2.33 8.25 -8.73
N THR A 81 -1.71 9.30 -9.24
CA THR A 81 -1.71 9.62 -10.67
C THR A 81 -0.46 9.01 -11.31
N ILE A 82 -0.62 8.04 -12.21
CA ILE A 82 0.53 7.28 -12.75
C ILE A 82 1.57 8.22 -13.40
N ALA A 83 1.13 9.22 -14.15
CA ALA A 83 2.03 10.15 -14.84
C ALA A 83 2.95 10.92 -13.87
N GLU A 84 2.40 11.36 -12.73
CA GLU A 84 3.16 12.07 -11.70
C GLU A 84 4.16 11.15 -11.01
N GLU A 85 3.74 9.92 -10.71
CA GLU A 85 4.57 8.95 -10.01
C GLU A 85 5.72 8.46 -10.89
N VAL A 86 5.46 8.19 -12.18
CA VAL A 86 6.52 7.87 -13.16
C VAL A 86 7.53 9.02 -13.26
N SER A 87 7.05 10.26 -13.33
CA SER A 87 7.91 11.45 -13.37
C SER A 87 8.74 11.62 -12.09
N ARG A 88 8.18 11.24 -10.93
CA ARG A 88 8.89 11.24 -9.64
C ARG A 88 10.01 10.20 -9.65
N ILE A 89 9.72 8.96 -10.00
CA ILE A 89 10.72 7.87 -9.98
C ILE A 89 11.87 8.12 -10.97
N GLN A 90 11.58 8.70 -12.15
CA GLN A 90 12.61 9.09 -13.12
C GLN A 90 13.59 10.13 -12.55
N ARG A 91 13.08 11.17 -11.86
CA ARG A 91 13.93 12.19 -11.20
C ARG A 91 14.83 11.61 -10.11
N ASN A 92 14.37 10.56 -9.44
CA ASN A 92 15.08 9.91 -8.34
C ASN A 92 16.20 8.97 -8.85
N GLY A 93 16.37 8.83 -10.16
CA GLY A 93 17.47 8.09 -10.78
C GLY A 93 17.38 6.56 -10.71
N TRP A 94 16.31 6.01 -10.13
CA TRP A 94 16.10 4.57 -9.99
C TRP A 94 15.60 3.91 -11.30
N LEU A 95 14.86 4.66 -12.12
CA LEU A 95 14.42 4.25 -13.46
C LEU A 95 14.93 5.25 -14.50
N ARG A 96 16.19 5.12 -14.94
CA ARG A 96 16.77 5.98 -15.99
C ARG A 96 16.27 5.65 -17.42
N THR A 97 15.45 4.62 -17.60
CA THR A 97 15.18 4.03 -18.92
C THR A 97 13.72 3.64 -19.19
N CYS A 98 12.75 4.15 -18.42
CA CYS A 98 11.33 3.94 -18.74
C CYS A 98 10.83 5.03 -19.69
N SER A 99 10.91 4.79 -21.01
CA SER A 99 10.13 5.51 -22.03
C SER A 99 8.68 4.96 -22.17
N PHE A 100 8.19 4.20 -21.20
CA PHE A 100 7.18 3.16 -21.45
C PHE A 100 5.91 3.33 -20.64
N PHE A 101 5.11 4.35 -20.96
CA PHE A 101 3.64 4.29 -20.85
C PHE A 101 3.07 5.32 -21.84
N ASN A 102 3.36 5.15 -23.13
CA ASN A 102 2.67 5.91 -24.18
C ASN A 102 1.27 5.31 -24.39
N ILE A 103 0.47 5.33 -23.33
CA ILE A 103 -0.92 4.89 -23.37
C ILE A 103 -1.71 6.02 -24.04
N SER A 104 -2.27 5.72 -25.20
CA SER A 104 -3.11 6.64 -25.95
C SER A 104 -4.54 6.12 -26.06
N THR A 105 -5.45 7.01 -26.46
CA THR A 105 -6.83 6.66 -26.80
C THR A 105 -6.95 5.66 -27.96
N GLU A 106 -5.90 5.49 -28.77
CA GLU A 106 -5.85 4.50 -29.85
C GLU A 106 -5.79 3.06 -29.29
N ILE A 107 -4.96 2.82 -28.27
CA ILE A 107 -4.83 1.51 -27.62
C ILE A 107 -6.18 1.10 -27.03
N PHE A 108 -6.83 1.98 -26.28
CA PHE A 108 -8.15 1.69 -25.74
C PHE A 108 -9.24 1.61 -26.80
N GLY A 109 -9.15 2.39 -27.88
CA GLY A 109 -10.07 2.31 -29.02
C GLY A 109 -10.07 0.94 -29.71
N SER A 110 -8.96 0.20 -29.65
CA SER A 110 -8.90 -1.17 -30.19
C SER A 110 -9.72 -2.19 -29.37
N ILE A 111 -10.01 -1.89 -28.09
CA ILE A 111 -10.72 -2.79 -27.16
C ILE A 111 -12.13 -2.26 -26.86
N ILE A 112 -12.29 -0.95 -26.76
CA ILE A 112 -13.51 -0.25 -26.35
C ILE A 112 -13.99 0.63 -27.52
N PRO A 113 -15.00 0.19 -28.30
CA PRO A 113 -15.47 0.91 -29.49
C PRO A 113 -15.96 2.33 -29.22
N GLU A 114 -16.52 2.59 -28.04
CA GLU A 114 -16.95 3.92 -27.62
C GLU A 114 -15.78 4.90 -27.53
N VAL A 115 -14.60 4.45 -27.10
CA VAL A 115 -13.39 5.28 -27.06
C VAL A 115 -12.94 5.59 -28.48
N ALA A 116 -12.97 4.60 -29.39
CA ALA A 116 -12.57 4.78 -30.79
C ALA A 116 -13.34 5.88 -31.53
N LYS A 117 -14.60 6.13 -31.16
CA LYS A 117 -15.41 7.24 -31.72
C LYS A 117 -14.79 8.61 -31.45
N TYR A 118 -14.07 8.76 -30.33
CA TYR A 118 -13.37 9.99 -29.95
C TYR A 118 -11.89 9.98 -30.39
N SER A 119 -11.36 8.81 -30.80
CA SER A 119 -9.94 8.58 -31.14
C SER A 119 -9.56 8.88 -32.60
N VAL A 120 -10.31 9.71 -33.35
CA VAL A 120 -9.89 10.09 -34.72
C VAL A 120 -8.48 10.71 -34.71
N THR A 121 -8.10 11.35 -33.60
CA THR A 121 -6.72 11.72 -33.28
C THR A 121 -6.32 11.06 -31.96
N PRO A 122 -5.17 10.37 -31.88
CA PRO A 122 -4.69 9.77 -30.63
C PRO A 122 -4.35 10.86 -29.61
N TYR A 123 -4.94 10.78 -28.41
CA TYR A 123 -4.62 11.67 -27.29
C TYR A 123 -3.89 10.89 -26.19
N PRO A 124 -2.95 11.54 -25.45
CA PRO A 124 -2.36 10.95 -24.26
C PRO A 124 -3.42 10.63 -23.22
N VAL A 125 -3.19 9.57 -22.44
CA VAL A 125 -4.09 9.16 -21.37
C VAL A 125 -3.47 9.41 -20.00
N MET A 126 -4.28 9.94 -19.08
CA MET A 126 -3.98 10.02 -17.68
C MET A 126 -4.75 8.95 -16.91
N LEU A 127 -4.04 8.24 -16.04
CA LEU A 127 -4.58 7.16 -15.21
C LEU A 127 -4.51 7.59 -13.74
N LYS A 128 -5.66 7.63 -13.09
CA LYS A 128 -5.79 7.95 -11.66
C LYS A 128 -6.29 6.73 -10.92
N LEU A 129 -5.48 6.20 -10.02
CA LEU A 129 -5.81 5.08 -9.16
C LEU A 129 -6.16 5.60 -7.77
N MET A 130 -7.18 5.00 -7.17
CA MET A 130 -7.59 5.29 -5.79
C MET A 130 -8.06 4.01 -5.11
N ALA A 131 -7.69 3.83 -3.85
CA ALA A 131 -8.33 2.80 -3.01
C ALA A 131 -9.74 3.26 -2.64
N THR A 132 -10.74 2.39 -2.82
CA THR A 132 -12.14 2.70 -2.53
C THR A 132 -12.48 2.46 -1.06
N GLU A 133 -11.71 1.61 -0.40
CA GLU A 133 -11.82 1.28 1.02
C GLU A 133 -10.43 1.00 1.60
N ILE A 134 -10.35 0.87 2.93
CA ILE A 134 -9.10 0.57 3.63
C ILE A 134 -8.63 -0.83 3.19
N PRO A 135 -7.39 -0.99 2.71
CA PRO A 135 -6.87 -2.30 2.36
C PRO A 135 -6.94 -3.26 3.55
N ILE A 136 -7.51 -4.44 3.32
CA ILE A 136 -7.74 -5.44 4.36
C ILE A 136 -6.48 -6.28 4.50
N ILE A 137 -5.99 -6.39 5.73
CA ILE A 137 -4.80 -7.17 6.06
C ILE A 137 -5.22 -8.38 6.89
N ASN A 138 -4.81 -9.56 6.44
CA ASN A 138 -5.03 -10.83 7.14
C ASN A 138 -3.68 -11.51 7.39
N LEU A 139 -3.42 -11.88 8.63
CA LEU A 139 -2.23 -12.59 9.07
C LEU A 139 -2.65 -13.85 9.81
N GLU A 140 -2.64 -14.95 9.09
CA GLU A 140 -2.91 -16.29 9.59
C GLU A 140 -1.62 -17.12 9.68
N GLN A 141 -1.71 -18.31 10.26
CA GLN A 141 -0.59 -19.24 10.26
C GLN A 141 -0.20 -19.60 8.82
N ASP A 142 1.05 -19.34 8.45
CA ASP A 142 1.63 -19.55 7.11
C ASP A 142 1.02 -18.71 5.97
N SER A 143 0.12 -17.77 6.28
CA SER A 143 -0.54 -16.93 5.28
C SER A 143 -0.56 -15.48 5.72
N PHE A 144 0.06 -14.61 4.92
CA PHE A 144 -0.01 -13.17 5.12
C PHE A 144 -0.47 -12.53 3.82
N THR A 145 -1.67 -11.93 3.83
CA THR A 145 -2.29 -11.38 2.64
C THR A 145 -2.76 -9.94 2.83
N ALA A 146 -2.83 -9.22 1.72
CA ALA A 146 -3.48 -7.92 1.62
C ALA A 146 -4.46 -7.90 0.46
N GLU A 147 -5.69 -7.50 0.75
CA GLU A 147 -6.75 -7.29 -0.22
C GLU A 147 -6.95 -5.80 -0.44
N ILE A 148 -6.86 -5.39 -1.69
CA ILE A 148 -6.95 -3.98 -2.09
C ILE A 148 -8.12 -3.86 -3.07
N GLN A 149 -9.16 -3.14 -2.64
CA GLN A 149 -10.21 -2.69 -3.53
C GLN A 149 -9.96 -1.23 -3.90
N GLY A 150 -10.08 -0.94 -5.18
CA GLY A 150 -9.85 0.38 -5.72
C GLY A 150 -10.62 0.63 -7.00
N SER A 151 -10.42 1.82 -7.53
CA SER A 151 -10.87 2.18 -8.86
C SER A 151 -9.75 2.85 -9.63
N MET A 152 -9.81 2.69 -10.95
CA MET A 152 -8.98 3.44 -11.89
C MET A 152 -9.88 4.25 -12.80
N GLU A 153 -9.69 5.56 -12.76
CA GLU A 153 -10.30 6.49 -13.70
C GLU A 153 -9.33 6.79 -14.83
N VAL A 154 -9.83 6.71 -16.05
CA VAL A 154 -9.05 6.88 -17.27
C VAL A 154 -9.52 8.15 -17.98
N PHE A 155 -8.60 9.07 -18.22
CA PHE A 155 -8.89 10.37 -18.86
C PHE A 155 -8.09 10.54 -20.14
N ALA A 156 -8.69 11.08 -21.19
CA ALA A 156 -7.95 11.63 -22.32
C ALA A 156 -7.49 13.05 -21.98
N VAL A 157 -6.24 13.38 -22.32
CA VAL A 157 -5.67 14.73 -22.18
C VAL A 157 -5.75 15.42 -23.54
N LEU A 158 -6.58 16.45 -23.62
CA LEU A 158 -6.83 17.22 -24.84
C LEU A 158 -5.69 18.25 -25.08
N PRO A 159 -5.55 18.78 -26.32
CA PRO A 159 -4.49 19.74 -26.65
C PRO A 159 -4.53 21.04 -25.85
N ASP A 160 -5.69 21.42 -25.35
CA ASP A 160 -5.91 22.56 -24.47
C ASP A 160 -5.57 22.26 -22.98
N SER A 161 -4.98 21.09 -22.71
CA SER A 161 -4.65 20.56 -21.38
C SER A 161 -5.86 20.23 -20.51
N THR A 162 -7.07 20.21 -21.07
CA THR A 162 -8.25 19.74 -20.34
C THR A 162 -8.30 18.21 -20.33
N THR A 163 -8.93 17.64 -19.30
CA THR A 163 -9.09 16.19 -19.15
C THR A 163 -10.53 15.78 -19.40
N HIS A 164 -10.73 14.75 -20.20
CA HIS A 164 -12.04 14.18 -20.49
C HIS A 164 -12.10 12.74 -19.99
N SER A 165 -13.03 12.44 -19.08
CA SER A 165 -13.21 11.08 -18.56
C SER A 165 -13.64 10.14 -19.68
N LEU A 166 -12.95 9.02 -19.84
CA LEU A 166 -13.27 7.99 -20.83
C LEU A 166 -14.11 6.90 -20.20
N PHE A 167 -13.59 6.31 -19.12
CA PHE A 167 -14.26 5.24 -18.37
C PHE A 167 -13.61 5.06 -17.00
N THR A 168 -14.31 4.34 -16.12
CA THR A 168 -13.83 3.94 -14.80
C THR A 168 -13.84 2.42 -14.71
N MET A 169 -12.82 1.86 -14.05
CA MET A 169 -12.73 0.42 -13.78
C MET A 169 -12.62 0.19 -12.28
N ASN A 170 -13.27 -0.85 -11.79
CA ASN A 170 -13.05 -1.34 -10.44
C ASN A 170 -11.86 -2.30 -10.45
N ILE A 171 -11.01 -2.19 -9.44
CA ILE A 171 -9.82 -3.01 -9.26
C ILE A 171 -9.99 -3.78 -7.95
N ALA A 172 -9.89 -5.10 -8.05
CA ALA A 172 -9.77 -5.99 -6.90
C ALA A 172 -8.42 -6.70 -7.02
N ALA A 173 -7.53 -6.47 -6.07
CA ALA A 173 -6.22 -7.12 -6.03
C ALA A 173 -6.08 -7.91 -4.73
N ASN A 174 -5.75 -9.19 -4.85
CA ASN A 174 -5.37 -10.03 -3.73
C ASN A 174 -3.86 -10.27 -3.83
N THR A 175 -3.14 -9.98 -2.75
CA THR A 175 -1.68 -10.07 -2.71
C THR A 175 -1.23 -10.89 -1.52
N SER A 176 -0.14 -11.64 -1.69
CA SER A 176 0.61 -12.24 -0.59
C SER A 176 1.74 -11.31 -0.17
N ILE A 177 2.02 -11.26 1.14
CA ILE A 177 3.07 -10.45 1.73
C ILE A 177 4.16 -11.38 2.26
N ALA A 178 5.42 -11.10 1.88
CA ALA A 178 6.58 -11.67 2.54
C ALA A 178 7.31 -10.59 3.33
N LEU A 179 7.69 -10.91 4.57
CA LEU A 179 8.45 -10.02 5.44
C LEU A 179 9.92 -10.38 5.42
N ASN A 180 10.77 -9.36 5.46
CA ASN A 180 12.21 -9.51 5.64
C ASN A 180 12.73 -8.37 6.54
N ILE A 181 13.84 -8.62 7.24
CA ILE A 181 14.55 -7.58 7.97
C ILE A 181 15.83 -7.28 7.22
N PHE A 182 15.99 -6.03 6.80
CA PHE A 182 17.19 -5.56 6.12
C PHE A 182 17.57 -4.18 6.66
N ASP A 183 18.85 -4.00 7.01
CA ASP A 183 19.35 -2.74 7.57
C ASP A 183 18.52 -2.23 8.76
N GLN A 184 18.17 -3.16 9.68
CA GLN A 184 17.35 -2.89 10.88
C GLN A 184 15.93 -2.38 10.57
N LYS A 185 15.45 -2.54 9.33
CA LYS A 185 14.10 -2.16 8.91
C LYS A 185 13.30 -3.40 8.56
N LEU A 186 12.05 -3.42 9.00
CA LEU A 186 11.06 -4.38 8.52
C LEU A 186 10.65 -3.99 7.10
N MET A 187 10.93 -4.85 6.14
CA MET A 187 10.58 -4.70 4.74
C MET A 187 9.49 -5.71 4.38
N GLY A 188 8.45 -5.25 3.70
CA GLY A 188 7.43 -6.10 3.09
C GLY A 188 7.61 -6.14 1.58
N SER A 189 7.49 -7.32 0.98
CA SER A 189 7.30 -7.47 -0.46
C SER A 189 5.90 -8.00 -0.74
N LEU A 190 5.23 -7.36 -1.70
CA LEU A 190 3.89 -7.74 -2.14
C LEU A 190 4.01 -8.54 -3.44
N CYS A 191 3.34 -9.68 -3.51
CA CYS A 191 3.21 -10.49 -4.70
C CYS A 191 1.73 -10.57 -5.08
N LEU A 192 1.37 -10.16 -6.29
CA LEU A 192 0.00 -10.27 -6.78
C LEU A 192 -0.35 -11.75 -6.98
N ASN A 193 -1.41 -12.20 -6.32
CA ASN A 193 -1.91 -13.55 -6.47
C ASN A 193 -2.58 -13.68 -7.85
N ARG A 194 -2.41 -14.84 -8.48
CA ARG A 194 -2.94 -15.14 -9.83
C ARG A 194 -4.41 -15.52 -9.81
#